data_AF-A0A974ASA8-F1
#
_entry.id   AF-A0A974ASA8-F1
#
_cell.length_a   1.000
_cell.length_b   1.000
_cell.length_c   1.000
_cell.angle_alpha   90.00
_cell.angle_beta   90.00
_cell.angle_gamma   90.00
#
_symmetry.space_group_name_H-M   'P 1'
#
loop_
_entity.id
_entity.type
_entity.pdbx_description
1 polymer ?
#
loop_
_entity_poly.entity_id
_entity_poly.type
_entity_poly.pdbx_seq_one_letter_code
_entity_poly.pdbx_strand_id
1 'polypeptide(L)'
;MELDGLPQAVKRGPGRPRDPYALTNAERQQRWRDKQKRLKRPGMPAAKYQCPLTGKTWTGRGLMPKWLSMAVAEGNPLWMYLVNR
;
A
#
# COMPACT_ATOMS: atom_id res chain seq x y z
N MET A 1 -14.79 -22.04 52.56
CA MET A 1 -13.54 -22.26 51.80
C MET A 1 -13.95 -22.70 50.41
N GLU A 2 -14.38 -21.77 49.55
CA GLU A 2 -14.56 -22.03 48.12
C GLU A 2 -14.13 -20.77 47.37
N LEU A 3 -13.06 -20.93 46.60
CA LEU A 3 -12.42 -19.95 45.76
C LEU A 3 -13.11 -20.01 44.40
N ASP A 4 -14.07 -19.14 44.12
CA ASP A 4 -14.66 -19.07 42.77
C ASP A 4 -14.19 -17.81 42.04
N GLY A 5 -13.49 -18.06 40.94
CA GLY A 5 -12.74 -17.08 40.17
C GLY A 5 -13.61 -16.13 39.37
N LEU A 6 -13.29 -14.84 39.47
CA LEU A 6 -13.81 -13.81 38.57
C LEU A 6 -13.40 -14.14 37.11
N PRO A 7 -14.36 -14.17 36.15
CA PRO A 7 -14.02 -14.43 34.76
C PRO A 7 -13.19 -13.28 34.19
N GLN A 8 -12.05 -13.62 33.59
CA GLN A 8 -11.20 -12.66 32.90
C GLN A 8 -11.98 -11.96 31.78
N ALA A 9 -12.17 -10.65 31.95
CA ALA A 9 -12.81 -9.79 30.96
C ALA A 9 -12.04 -9.84 29.64
N VAL A 10 -12.68 -10.39 28.61
CA VAL A 10 -12.17 -10.41 27.24
C VAL A 10 -11.94 -8.97 26.77
N LYS A 11 -10.72 -8.67 26.31
CA LYS A 11 -10.34 -7.36 25.76
C LYS A 11 -11.04 -7.14 24.41
N ARG A 12 -12.33 -6.79 24.44
CA ARG A 12 -13.05 -6.30 23.26
C ARG A 12 -12.46 -4.91 22.96
N GLY A 13 -11.72 -4.80 21.85
CA GLY A 13 -11.24 -3.50 21.36
C GLY A 13 -12.40 -2.51 21.21
N PRO A 14 -12.15 -1.20 21.26
CA PRO A 14 -13.23 -0.21 21.31
C PRO A 14 -14.11 -0.35 20.08
N GLY A 15 -15.37 -0.74 20.30
CA GLY A 15 -16.42 -0.64 19.30
C GLY A 15 -16.51 0.83 18.85
N ARG A 16 -16.82 1.07 17.57
CA ARG A 16 -16.96 2.44 17.06
C ARG A 16 -17.95 3.21 17.96
N PRO A 17 -17.61 4.45 18.37
CA PRO A 17 -18.55 5.30 19.09
C PRO A 17 -19.86 5.45 18.31
N ARG A 18 -20.99 5.34 19.02
CA ARG A 18 -22.34 5.53 18.45
C ARG A 18 -22.57 6.98 18.01
N ASP A 19 -21.85 7.92 18.62
CA ASP A 19 -21.82 9.33 18.27
C ASP A 19 -20.65 9.60 17.30
N PRO A 20 -20.91 10.09 16.07
CA PRO A 20 -19.87 10.32 15.07
C PRO A 20 -18.92 11.48 15.40
N TYR A 21 -19.20 12.27 16.43
CA TYR A 21 -18.40 13.43 16.86
C TYR A 21 -17.70 13.24 18.22
N ALA A 22 -18.08 12.25 19.02
CA ALA A 22 -17.45 11.93 20.30
C ALA A 22 -16.13 11.14 20.14
N LEU A 23 -15.16 11.71 19.43
CA LEU A 23 -13.81 11.16 19.37
C LEU A 23 -13.04 11.50 20.64
N THR A 24 -12.66 10.48 21.40
CA THR A 24 -11.76 10.63 22.55
C THR A 24 -10.40 11.18 22.11
N ASN A 25 -9.66 11.81 23.03
CA ASN A 25 -8.29 12.29 22.75
C ASN A 25 -7.38 11.15 22.25
N ALA A 26 -7.58 9.92 22.74
CA ALA A 26 -6.85 8.74 22.31
C ALA A 26 -7.14 8.36 20.83
N GLU A 27 -8.39 8.40 20.39
CA GLU A 27 -8.74 8.14 18.98
C GLU A 27 -8.27 9.25 18.05
N ARG A 28 -8.26 10.49 18.52
CA ARG A 28 -7.69 11.63 17.78
C ARG A 28 -6.19 11.40 17.52
N GLN A 29 -5.46 10.95 18.54
CA GLN A 29 -4.05 10.55 18.43
C GLN A 29 -3.86 9.37 17.46
N GLN A 30 -4.74 8.36 17.56
CA GLN A 30 -4.67 7.16 16.72
C GLN A 30 -4.90 7.48 15.25
N ARG A 31 -5.92 8.28 14.92
CA ARG A 31 -6.19 8.77 13.55
C ARG A 31 -5.01 9.54 12.97
N TRP A 32 -4.34 10.35 13.79
CA TRP A 32 -3.14 11.08 13.38
C TRP A 32 -2.00 10.13 13.03
N ARG A 33 -1.82 9.07 13.83
CA ARG A 33 -0.81 8.02 13.63
C ARG A 33 -1.13 7.17 12.39
N ASP A 34 -2.40 6.87 12.14
CA ASP A 34 -2.84 6.16 10.93
C ASP A 34 -2.67 7.01 9.67
N LYS A 35 -2.93 8.32 9.75
CA LYS A 35 -2.64 9.28 8.67
C LYS A 35 -1.15 9.30 8.34
N GLN A 36 -0.29 9.41 9.36
CA GLN A 36 1.16 9.33 9.21
C GLN A 36 1.61 8.01 8.58
N LYS A 37 1.02 6.88 8.99
CA LYS A 37 1.31 5.55 8.43
C LYS A 37 0.90 5.45 6.95
N ARG A 38 -0.23 6.03 6.56
CA ARG A 38 -0.68 6.07 5.16
C ARG A 38 0.22 6.92 4.27
N LEU A 39 0.73 8.02 4.78
CA LEU A 39 1.69 8.89 4.09
C LEU A 39 3.08 8.25 3.95
N LYS A 40 3.48 7.39 4.90
CA LYS A 40 4.74 6.62 4.84
C LYS A 40 4.68 5.36 3.97
N ARG A 41 3.55 5.08 3.32
CA ARG A 41 3.51 3.96 2.36
C ARG A 41 4.38 4.35 1.17
N PRO A 42 5.33 3.52 0.73
CA PRO A 42 6.15 3.83 -0.43
C PRO A 42 5.23 4.15 -1.61
N GLY A 43 5.29 5.41 -2.04
CA GLY A 43 4.43 5.96 -3.08
C GLY A 43 4.84 5.39 -4.43
N MET A 44 3.85 4.87 -5.17
CA MET A 44 3.92 4.35 -6.53
C MET A 44 4.98 3.24 -6.73
N PRO A 45 4.65 2.08 -7.34
CA PRO A 45 5.69 1.17 -7.79
C PRO A 45 6.63 1.92 -8.73
N ALA A 46 7.95 1.87 -8.45
CA ALA A 46 8.95 2.47 -9.32
C ALA A 46 8.75 1.98 -10.76
N ALA A 47 8.88 2.89 -11.73
CA ALA A 47 8.85 2.53 -13.14
C ALA A 47 9.95 1.50 -13.42
N LYS A 48 9.56 0.25 -13.69
CA LYS A 48 10.49 -0.84 -13.89
C LYS A 48 11.13 -0.77 -15.28
N TYR A 49 10.35 -0.31 -16.27
CA TYR A 49 10.76 -0.24 -17.67
C TYR A 49 10.56 1.18 -18.23
N GLN A 50 11.45 1.64 -19.11
CA GLN A 50 11.37 2.91 -19.84
C GLN A 50 11.79 2.73 -21.30
N CYS A 51 11.05 3.35 -22.20
CA CYS A 51 11.41 3.44 -23.61
C CYS A 51 12.45 4.56 -23.82
N PRO A 52 13.64 4.29 -24.37
CA PRO A 52 14.69 5.30 -24.57
C PRO A 52 14.30 6.34 -25.63
N LEU A 53 13.49 5.95 -26.62
CA LEU A 53 13.11 6.82 -27.74
C LEU A 53 11.99 7.80 -27.37
N THR A 54 11.04 7.38 -26.52
CA THR A 54 9.82 8.14 -26.23
C THR A 54 9.68 8.58 -24.78
N GLY A 55 10.57 8.13 -23.89
CA GLY A 55 10.51 8.38 -22.46
C GLY A 55 9.35 7.71 -21.72
N LYS A 56 8.48 6.95 -22.42
CA LYS A 56 7.32 6.26 -21.82
C LYS A 56 7.80 5.21 -20.82
N THR A 57 7.18 5.17 -19.65
CA THR A 57 7.50 4.23 -18.58
C THR A 57 6.40 3.19 -18.36
N TRP A 58 6.78 2.00 -17.89
CA TRP A 58 5.86 0.96 -17.50
C TRP A 58 6.32 0.30 -16.19
N THR A 59 5.39 0.17 -15.25
CA THR A 59 5.67 -0.35 -13.90
C THR A 59 5.67 -1.88 -13.83
N GLY A 60 5.42 -2.57 -14.95
CA GLY A 60 5.28 -4.03 -14.98
C GLY A 60 3.91 -4.53 -14.50
N ARG A 61 2.93 -3.64 -14.29
CA ARG A 61 1.57 -3.97 -13.87
C ARG A 61 0.56 -3.59 -14.96
N GLY A 62 -0.46 -4.41 -15.14
CA GLY A 62 -1.53 -4.18 -16.13
C GLY A 62 -1.11 -4.52 -17.55
N LEU A 63 -1.85 -3.99 -18.53
CA LEU A 63 -1.60 -4.23 -19.95
C LEU A 63 -0.21 -3.71 -20.35
N MET A 64 0.53 -4.54 -21.08
CA MET A 64 1.81 -4.14 -21.63
C MET A 64 1.61 -3.09 -22.73
N PRO A 65 2.34 -1.96 -22.69
CA PRO A 65 2.16 -0.93 -23.70
C PRO A 65 2.70 -1.37 -25.07
N LYS A 66 2.11 -0.82 -26.14
CA LYS A 66 2.41 -1.20 -27.53
C LYS A 66 3.90 -1.14 -27.88
N TRP A 67 4.64 -0.15 -27.38
CA TRP A 67 6.08 -0.03 -27.63
C TRP A 67 6.89 -1.20 -27.07
N LEU A 68 6.52 -1.69 -25.88
CA LEU A 68 7.20 -2.81 -25.25
C LEU A 68 6.79 -4.13 -25.90
N SER A 69 5.52 -4.24 -26.32
CA SER A 69 5.05 -5.39 -27.11
C SER A 69 5.75 -5.50 -28.47
N MET A 70 5.94 -4.38 -29.16
CA MET A 70 6.68 -4.35 -30.42
C MET A 70 8.15 -4.70 -30.22
N ALA A 71 8.79 -4.12 -29.19
CA ALA A 71 10.17 -4.45 -28.86
C ALA A 71 10.39 -5.95 -28.61
N VAL A 72 9.51 -6.57 -27.81
CA VAL A 72 9.59 -8.02 -27.55
C VAL A 72 9.32 -8.83 -28.82
N ALA A 73 8.38 -8.39 -29.67
CA ALA A 73 8.10 -9.03 -30.96
C ALA A 73 9.27 -8.90 -31.95
N GLU A 74 10.05 -7.83 -31.88
CA GLU A 74 11.28 -7.62 -32.65
C GLU A 74 12.47 -8.46 -32.13
N GLY A 75 12.30 -9.17 -31.01
CA GLY A 75 13.36 -9.96 -30.38
C GLY A 75 14.21 -9.17 -29.38
N ASN A 76 13.87 -7.91 -29.09
CA ASN A 76 14.56 -7.15 -28.05
C ASN A 76 14.11 -7.65 -26.67
N PRO A 77 15.06 -8.02 -25.79
CA PRO A 77 14.70 -8.55 -24.50
C PRO A 77 14.27 -7.41 -23.55
N LEU A 78 13.27 -7.69 -22.73
CA LEU A 78 12.62 -6.73 -21.83
C LEU A 78 13.60 -6.00 -20.89
N TRP A 79 14.71 -6.65 -20.51
CA TRP A 79 15.71 -6.08 -19.60
C TRP A 79 16.49 -4.91 -20.21
N MET A 80 16.53 -4.76 -21.54
CA MET A 80 17.11 -3.55 -22.16
C MET A 80 16.37 -2.27 -21.78
N TYR A 81 15.10 -2.39 -21.44
CA TYR A 81 14.28 -1.25 -21.05
C TYR A 81 14.27 -1.02 -19.54
N LEU A 82 15.04 -1.77 -18.75
CA LEU A 82 15.03 -1.65 -17.28
C LEU A 82 15.70 -0.34 -16.83
N VAL A 83 15.04 0.45 -15.98
CA VAL A 83 15.55 1.76 -15.52
C VAL A 83 16.49 1.68 -14.32
N ASN A 84 16.34 0.69 -13.44
CA ASN A 84 17.17 0.51 -12.25
C ASN A 84 18.24 -0.57 -12.52
N ARG A 85 19.32 -0.22 -13.20
CA ARG A 85 20.51 -1.07 -13.36
C ARG A 85 21.58 -0.71 -12.34
#